data_AF-A0AB74QET1-F1
#
_entry.id   AF-A0AB74QET1-F1
#
_cell.length_a   1.000
_cell.length_b   1.000
_cell.length_c   1.000
_cell.angle_alpha   90.00
_cell.angle_beta   90.00
_cell.angle_gamma   90.00
#
_symmetry.space_group_name_H-M   'P 1'
#
loop_
_entity.id
_entity.type
_entity.pdbx_description
1 polymer ?
#
loop_
_entity_poly.entity_id
_entity_poly.type
_entity_poly.pdbx_seq_one_letter_code
_entity_poly.pdbx_strand_id
1 'polypeptide(L)'
;MKDLIRLFEFELKRNIKNYIFIIICCCSFVILNIVKNLNDYNYIIENAVKSEQLTKIGNTIETVNVTGFSSFRNIMGSTESWFMFGIIACICYAFFIWYRDFNGRSKSIYTLIMLPKNRINIYISKLLNILFLVYSYTVVLTISLFIASKLLPRHMLGNVTNYGFVQETIYELKMLLPYSFEILFVEYIFLLIGFVSVVFTSILINKSIYKVSTLISFLFLVIEILVFIISIEFIIPYEYSDVFTVLYSSINIFVCSLISNKLLKQKIDF
;
A
#
# COMPACT_ATOMS: atom_id res chain seq x y z
N MET A 1 -23.70 4.08 16.11
CA MET A 1 -23.32 4.18 14.67
C MET A 1 -23.23 5.62 14.16
N LYS A 2 -24.27 6.46 14.29
CA LYS A 2 -24.22 7.88 13.84
C LYS A 2 -23.01 8.66 14.36
N ASP A 3 -22.62 8.41 15.61
CA ASP A 3 -21.46 9.07 16.21
C ASP A 3 -20.10 8.64 15.64
N LEU A 4 -19.97 7.38 15.24
CA LEU A 4 -18.74 6.85 14.65
C LEU A 4 -18.55 7.41 13.24
N ILE A 5 -19.62 7.47 12.45
CA ILE A 5 -19.59 8.04 11.10
C ILE A 5 -19.23 9.53 11.16
N ARG A 6 -19.82 10.30 12.10
CA ARG A 6 -19.46 11.71 12.32
C ARG A 6 -18.00 11.89 12.72
N LEU A 7 -17.45 11.01 13.55
CA LEU A 7 -16.03 11.04 13.93
C LEU A 7 -15.12 10.76 12.72
N PHE A 8 -15.48 9.75 11.93
CA PHE A 8 -14.77 9.41 10.70
C PHE A 8 -14.75 10.58 9.71
N GLU A 9 -15.92 11.17 9.43
CA GLU A 9 -16.05 12.34 8.55
C GLU A 9 -15.23 13.54 9.04
N PHE A 10 -15.27 13.81 10.34
CA PHE A 10 -14.49 14.88 10.95
C PHE A 10 -12.98 14.67 10.75
N GLU A 11 -12.49 13.46 11.02
CA GLU A 11 -11.09 13.13 10.83
C GLU A 11 -10.67 13.13 9.36
N LEU A 12 -11.53 12.63 8.46
CA LEU A 12 -11.31 12.62 7.02
C LEU A 12 -11.19 14.06 6.51
N LYS A 13 -12.15 14.92 6.83
CA LYS A 13 -12.14 16.34 6.42
C LYS A 13 -10.89 17.06 6.90
N ARG A 14 -10.39 16.72 8.09
CA ARG A 14 -9.16 17.29 8.67
C ARG A 14 -7.89 16.84 7.93
N ASN A 15 -7.89 15.64 7.36
CA ASN A 15 -6.70 15.03 6.75
C ASN A 15 -6.73 14.99 5.21
N ILE A 16 -7.87 15.28 4.57
CA ILE A 16 -8.08 15.06 3.14
C ILE A 16 -7.04 15.74 2.26
N LYS A 17 -6.58 16.95 2.63
CA LYS A 17 -5.52 17.66 1.89
C LYS A 17 -4.20 16.87 1.87
N ASN A 18 -3.83 16.28 3.00
CA ASN A 18 -2.63 15.47 3.12
C ASN A 18 -2.78 14.14 2.39
N TYR A 19 -3.98 13.54 2.44
CA TYR A 19 -4.28 12.31 1.68
C TYR A 19 -4.13 12.53 0.17
N ILE A 20 -4.74 13.60 -0.36
CA ILE A 20 -4.62 13.97 -1.77
C ILE A 20 -3.16 14.20 -2.15
N PHE A 21 -2.40 14.91 -1.31
CA PHE A 21 -0.97 15.15 -1.54
C PHE A 21 -0.17 13.84 -1.62
N ILE A 22 -0.33 12.93 -0.64
CA ILE A 22 0.37 11.64 -0.62
C ILE A 22 0.02 10.81 -1.87
N ILE A 23 -1.27 10.72 -2.21
CA ILE A 23 -1.73 9.96 -3.37
C ILE A 23 -1.12 10.51 -4.66
N ILE A 24 -1.19 11.83 -4.87
CA ILE A 24 -0.64 12.47 -6.08
C ILE A 24 0.88 12.27 -6.16
N CYS A 25 1.60 12.50 -5.06
CA CYS A 25 3.05 12.30 -5.03
C CYS A 25 3.42 10.85 -5.36
N CYS A 26 2.85 9.87 -4.66
CA CYS A 26 3.16 8.46 -4.90
C CYS A 26 2.77 8.01 -6.32
N CYS A 27 1.59 8.39 -6.82
CA CYS A 27 1.18 8.06 -8.19
C CYS A 27 2.11 8.70 -9.23
N SER A 28 2.54 9.95 -9.01
CA SER A 28 3.48 10.62 -9.92
C SER A 28 4.83 9.90 -10.00
N PHE A 29 5.35 9.41 -8.86
CA PHE A 29 6.59 8.62 -8.84
C PHE A 29 6.46 7.32 -9.64
N VAL A 30 5.34 6.61 -9.49
CA VAL A 30 5.08 5.38 -10.25
C VAL A 30 5.02 5.66 -11.75
N ILE A 31 4.31 6.72 -12.16
CA ILE A 31 4.21 7.11 -13.58
C ILE A 31 5.58 7.52 -14.13
N LEU A 32 6.36 8.31 -13.38
CA LEU A 32 7.71 8.70 -13.78
C LEU A 32 8.62 7.49 -13.96
N ASN A 33 8.50 6.47 -13.10
CA ASN A 33 9.24 5.22 -13.25
C ASN A 33 8.89 4.49 -14.55
N ILE A 34 7.60 4.39 -14.88
CA ILE A 34 7.15 3.74 -16.13
C ILE A 34 7.64 4.53 -17.36
N VAL A 35 7.59 5.86 -17.32
CA VAL A 35 8.10 6.70 -18.42
C VAL A 35 9.62 6.54 -18.57
N LYS A 36 10.36 6.44 -17.46
CA LYS A 36 11.79 6.14 -17.50
C LYS A 36 12.05 4.78 -18.15
N ASN A 37 11.33 3.74 -17.73
CA ASN A 37 11.46 2.40 -18.30
C ASN A 37 11.12 2.36 -19.79
N LEU A 38 10.13 3.14 -20.24
CA LEU A 38 9.81 3.30 -21.65
C LEU A 38 11.00 3.86 -22.44
N ASN A 39 11.66 4.89 -21.92
CA ASN A 39 12.82 5.49 -22.57
C ASN A 39 13.99 4.52 -22.63
N ASP A 40 14.27 3.82 -21.52
CA ASP A 40 15.32 2.80 -21.44
C ASP A 40 15.04 1.65 -22.43
N TYR A 41 13.78 1.22 -22.52
CA TYR A 41 13.34 0.21 -23.47
C TYR A 41 13.56 0.63 -24.92
N ASN A 42 13.13 1.84 -25.28
CA ASN A 42 13.29 2.37 -26.64
C ASN A 42 14.77 2.55 -27.01
N TYR A 43 15.60 2.98 -26.06
CA TYR A 43 17.05 3.10 -26.27
C TYR A 43 17.70 1.75 -26.58
N ILE A 44 17.28 0.68 -25.89
CA ILE A 44 17.79 -0.69 -26.15
C ILE A 44 17.42 -1.14 -27.57
N ILE A 45 16.16 -0.93 -28.00
CA ILE A 45 15.72 -1.32 -29.35
C ILE A 45 16.45 -0.51 -30.41
N GLU A 46 16.55 0.81 -30.23
CA GLU A 46 17.22 1.67 -31.21
C GLU A 46 18.68 1.24 -31.41
N ASN A 47 19.38 0.88 -30.33
CA ASN A 47 20.75 0.38 -30.41
C ASN A 47 20.85 -1.01 -31.07
N ALA A 48 19.91 -1.91 -30.77
CA ALA A 48 19.86 -3.24 -31.39
C ALA A 48 19.65 -3.14 -32.91
N VAL A 49 18.73 -2.27 -33.35
CA VAL A 49 18.48 -2.01 -34.77
C VAL A 49 19.71 -1.40 -35.44
N LYS A 50 20.38 -0.43 -34.79
CA LYS A 50 21.62 0.15 -35.31
C LYS A 50 22.74 -0.89 -35.45
N SER A 51 22.93 -1.77 -34.46
CA SER A 51 23.96 -2.81 -34.52
C SER A 51 23.69 -3.86 -35.60
N GLU A 52 22.43 -4.20 -35.84
CA GLU A 52 22.07 -5.13 -36.91
C GLU A 52 22.21 -4.51 -38.31
N GLN A 53 21.82 -3.24 -38.48
CA GLN A 53 22.03 -2.51 -39.73
C GLN A 53 23.50 -2.38 -40.11
N LEU A 54 24.39 -2.27 -39.11
CA LEU A 54 25.85 -2.24 -39.32
C LEU A 54 26.45 -3.60 -39.68
N THR A 55 25.77 -4.72 -39.35
CA THR A 55 26.28 -6.09 -39.58
C THR A 55 25.68 -6.78 -40.80
N LYS A 56 24.53 -6.34 -41.32
CA LYS A 56 23.90 -6.88 -42.53
C LYS A 56 23.68 -5.78 -43.58
N ILE A 57 24.61 -5.64 -44.52
CA ILE A 57 24.39 -4.88 -45.76
C ILE A 57 23.41 -5.70 -46.63
N GLY A 58 22.14 -5.26 -46.70
CA GLY A 58 21.17 -5.74 -47.69
C GLY A 58 20.02 -6.57 -47.11
N ASN A 59 18.96 -5.88 -46.70
CA ASN A 59 17.52 -6.20 -46.90
C ASN A 59 16.71 -5.68 -45.69
N THR A 60 15.99 -4.61 -45.95
CA THR A 60 15.33 -3.72 -44.97
C THR A 60 14.01 -4.27 -44.38
N ILE A 61 13.69 -5.55 -44.57
CA ILE A 61 12.34 -6.08 -44.30
C ILE A 61 12.32 -7.15 -43.19
N GLU A 62 13.44 -7.80 -42.88
CA GLU A 62 13.46 -8.89 -41.87
C GLU A 62 13.90 -8.47 -40.46
N THR A 63 14.39 -7.25 -40.25
CA THR A 63 14.81 -6.76 -38.93
C THR A 63 13.66 -6.46 -37.97
N VAL A 64 12.40 -6.49 -38.45
CA VAL A 64 11.21 -6.31 -37.62
C VAL A 64 10.84 -7.59 -36.84
N ASN A 65 11.34 -8.76 -37.26
CA ASN A 65 11.02 -10.04 -36.64
C ASN A 65 12.03 -10.51 -35.57
N VAL A 66 13.12 -9.75 -35.34
CA VAL A 66 14.18 -10.14 -34.40
C VAL A 66 13.93 -9.64 -32.98
N THR A 67 13.09 -8.61 -32.79
CA THR A 67 12.90 -7.96 -31.48
C THR A 67 11.95 -8.69 -30.51
N GLY A 68 11.39 -9.83 -30.91
CA GLY A 68 10.33 -10.50 -30.15
C GLY A 68 9.06 -9.64 -30.02
N PHE A 69 8.04 -10.19 -29.37
CA PHE A 69 6.81 -9.45 -29.06
C PHE A 69 7.04 -8.56 -27.84
N SER A 70 6.71 -7.27 -27.96
CA SER A 70 6.79 -6.30 -26.87
C SER A 70 5.41 -5.97 -26.32
N SER A 71 5.29 -5.74 -25.01
CA SER A 71 4.00 -5.40 -24.39
C SER A 71 4.19 -4.39 -23.28
N PHE A 72 3.09 -3.82 -22.79
CA PHE A 72 3.10 -2.89 -21.66
C PHE A 72 3.85 -3.44 -20.43
N ARG A 73 3.83 -4.76 -20.26
CA ARG A 73 4.57 -5.47 -19.21
C ARG A 73 6.06 -5.12 -19.20
N ASN A 74 6.68 -5.00 -20.38
CA ASN A 74 8.12 -4.75 -20.50
C ASN A 74 8.54 -3.41 -19.87
N ILE A 75 7.64 -2.42 -19.85
CA ILE A 75 7.90 -1.10 -19.23
C ILE A 75 7.38 -1.00 -17.79
N MET A 76 6.71 -2.04 -17.28
CA MET A 76 6.27 -2.13 -15.88
C MET A 76 7.35 -2.67 -14.93
N GLY A 77 8.53 -3.05 -15.41
CA GLY A 77 9.60 -3.55 -14.55
C GLY A 77 9.88 -2.62 -13.37
N SER A 78 10.05 -3.18 -12.17
CA SER A 78 10.26 -2.45 -10.90
C SER A 78 9.10 -1.56 -10.40
N THR A 79 7.95 -1.52 -11.07
CA THR A 79 6.78 -0.73 -10.60
C THR A 79 6.20 -1.25 -9.28
N GLU A 80 6.34 -2.54 -9.00
CA GLU A 80 5.94 -3.19 -7.75
C GLU A 80 6.54 -2.50 -6.52
N SER A 81 7.86 -2.26 -6.54
CA SER A 81 8.58 -1.63 -5.43
C SER A 81 8.09 -0.22 -5.14
N TRP A 82 7.81 0.57 -6.18
CA TRP A 82 7.29 1.94 -6.05
C TRP A 82 5.84 1.96 -5.56
N PHE A 83 5.05 0.99 -5.98
CA PHE A 83 3.69 0.81 -5.48
C PHE A 83 3.73 0.49 -3.98
N MET A 84 4.55 -0.49 -3.57
CA MET A 84 4.76 -0.86 -2.16
C MET A 84 5.20 0.34 -1.32
N PHE A 85 6.13 1.14 -1.84
CA PHE A 85 6.56 2.36 -1.17
C PHE A 85 5.39 3.31 -0.88
N GLY A 86 4.42 3.44 -1.80
CA GLY A 86 3.23 4.24 -1.58
C GLY A 86 2.28 3.67 -0.51
N ILE A 87 2.10 2.34 -0.45
CA ILE A 87 1.35 1.71 0.65
C ILE A 87 2.04 1.98 2.00
N ILE A 88 3.36 1.78 2.05
CA ILE A 88 4.16 2.03 3.26
C ILE A 88 4.03 3.51 3.67
N ALA A 89 4.10 4.46 2.73
CA ALA A 89 3.89 5.87 3.01
C ALA A 89 2.50 6.16 3.61
N CYS A 90 1.45 5.51 3.10
CA CYS A 90 0.09 5.62 3.64
C CYS A 90 -0.01 5.05 5.07
N ILE A 91 0.63 3.91 5.34
CA ILE A 91 0.65 3.31 6.69
C ILE A 91 1.50 4.15 7.64
N CYS A 92 2.65 4.67 7.19
CA CYS A 92 3.47 5.59 7.97
C CYS A 92 2.72 6.86 8.36
N TYR A 93 1.75 7.31 7.55
CA TYR A 93 0.88 8.42 7.91
C TYR A 93 0.02 8.15 9.15
N ALA A 94 -0.20 6.88 9.54
CA ALA A 94 -0.83 6.52 10.81
C ALA A 94 -0.10 7.13 12.02
N PHE A 95 1.25 7.09 12.00
CA PHE A 95 2.06 7.71 13.05
C PHE A 95 1.81 9.21 13.10
N PHE A 96 1.68 9.87 11.96
CA PHE A 96 1.39 11.32 11.91
C PHE A 96 0.00 11.65 12.48
N ILE A 97 -1.03 10.85 12.15
CA ILE A 97 -2.39 11.05 12.69
C ILE A 97 -2.39 10.99 14.23
N TRP A 98 -1.72 9.99 14.80
CA TRP A 98 -1.64 9.83 16.25
C TRP A 98 -0.71 10.87 16.90
N TYR A 99 0.48 11.10 16.34
CA TYR A 99 1.46 12.03 16.91
C TYR A 99 0.95 13.47 16.92
N ARG A 100 0.28 13.91 15.85
CA ARG A 100 -0.33 15.26 15.79
C ARG A 100 -1.34 15.48 16.91
N ASP A 101 -2.11 14.44 17.21
CA ASP A 101 -3.10 14.51 18.26
C ASP A 101 -2.37 14.55 19.63
N PHE A 102 -1.36 13.72 19.87
CA PHE A 102 -0.62 13.69 21.15
C PHE A 102 0.29 14.89 21.41
N ASN A 103 0.77 15.59 20.37
CA ASN A 103 1.62 16.75 20.55
C ASN A 103 0.76 17.93 21.03
N GLY A 104 0.77 18.18 22.36
CA GLY A 104 -0.14 19.01 23.15
C GLY A 104 -0.30 20.50 22.79
N ARG A 105 0.13 20.95 21.61
CA ARG A 105 -0.12 22.32 21.11
C ARG A 105 -1.50 22.49 20.49
N SER A 106 -2.23 21.41 20.18
CA SER A 106 -3.61 21.51 19.70
C SER A 106 -4.60 21.09 20.79
N LYS A 107 -5.61 21.92 21.06
CA LYS A 107 -6.77 21.61 21.94
C LYS A 107 -7.54 20.33 21.53
N SER A 108 -7.16 19.67 20.43
CA SER A 108 -7.90 18.60 19.76
C SER A 108 -8.04 17.32 20.58
N ILE A 109 -6.98 16.81 21.23
CA ILE A 109 -7.15 15.60 22.06
C ILE A 109 -7.99 15.90 23.29
N TYR A 110 -7.78 17.02 23.97
CA TYR A 110 -8.57 17.33 25.17
C TYR A 110 -10.06 17.40 24.85
N THR A 111 -10.45 17.96 23.72
CA THR A 111 -11.86 17.96 23.26
C THR A 111 -12.35 16.57 22.86
N LEU A 112 -11.52 15.76 22.20
CA LEU A 112 -11.87 14.40 21.77
C LEU A 112 -11.97 13.41 22.96
N ILE A 113 -11.14 13.57 23.98
CA ILE A 113 -11.14 12.77 25.22
C ILE A 113 -12.25 13.22 26.18
N MET A 114 -12.64 14.50 26.15
CA MET A 114 -13.78 15.03 26.93
C MET A 114 -15.14 14.70 26.33
N LEU A 115 -15.22 14.21 25.09
CA LEU A 115 -16.49 13.72 24.55
C LEU A 115 -16.98 12.52 25.38
N PRO A 116 -18.25 12.51 25.85
CA PRO A 116 -18.82 11.45 26.68
C PRO A 116 -19.08 10.14 25.89
N LYS A 117 -18.24 9.84 24.90
CA LYS A 117 -18.40 8.73 23.95
C LYS A 117 -17.39 7.63 24.24
N ASN A 118 -17.72 6.40 23.84
CA ASN A 118 -16.81 5.27 23.96
C ASN A 118 -15.49 5.56 23.24
N ARG A 119 -14.39 5.58 24.00
CA ARG A 119 -13.04 5.91 23.50
C ARG A 119 -12.57 5.01 22.37
N ILE A 120 -13.10 3.79 22.29
CA ILE A 120 -12.84 2.86 21.18
C ILE A 120 -13.32 3.41 19.81
N ASN A 121 -14.33 4.29 19.78
CA ASN A 121 -14.79 4.90 18.54
C ASN A 121 -13.73 5.83 17.93
N ILE A 122 -12.85 6.41 18.76
CA ILE A 122 -11.72 7.22 18.28
C ILE A 122 -10.72 6.30 17.55
N TYR A 123 -10.41 5.15 18.14
CA TYR A 123 -9.56 4.15 17.52
C TYR A 123 -10.13 3.67 16.17
N ILE A 124 -11.40 3.25 16.15
CA ILE A 124 -12.05 2.73 14.94
C ILE A 124 -12.15 3.82 13.85
N SER A 125 -12.46 5.06 14.21
CA SER A 125 -12.49 6.20 13.28
C SER A 125 -11.15 6.42 12.59
N LYS A 126 -10.05 6.40 13.36
CA LYS A 126 -8.70 6.57 12.82
C LYS A 126 -8.29 5.40 11.94
N LEU A 127 -8.66 4.19 12.34
CA LEU A 127 -8.36 2.97 11.59
C LEU A 127 -9.05 3.05 10.23
N LEU A 128 -10.35 3.31 10.20
CA LEU A 128 -11.12 3.52 8.97
C LEU A 128 -10.53 4.62 8.08
N ASN A 129 -10.00 5.69 8.68
CA ASN A 129 -9.35 6.78 7.95
C ASN A 129 -8.07 6.35 7.22
N ILE A 130 -7.23 5.52 7.86
CA ILE A 130 -6.03 4.97 7.21
C ILE A 130 -6.40 3.94 6.16
N LEU A 131 -7.38 3.07 6.43
CA LEU A 131 -7.91 2.16 5.41
C LEU A 131 -8.41 2.93 4.19
N PHE A 132 -9.18 3.99 4.41
CA PHE A 132 -9.68 4.85 3.34
C PHE A 132 -8.54 5.46 2.52
N LEU A 133 -7.45 5.91 3.16
CA LEU A 133 -6.27 6.42 2.48
C LEU A 133 -5.62 5.34 1.60
N VAL A 134 -5.37 4.15 2.15
CA VAL A 134 -4.71 3.07 1.40
C VAL A 134 -5.58 2.60 0.23
N TYR A 135 -6.88 2.41 0.43
CA TYR A 135 -7.78 2.02 -0.65
C TYR A 135 -7.96 3.12 -1.71
N SER A 136 -8.00 4.39 -1.30
CA SER A 136 -8.04 5.49 -2.27
C SER A 136 -6.77 5.54 -3.11
N TYR A 137 -5.60 5.31 -2.49
CA TYR A 137 -4.34 5.20 -3.19
C TYR A 137 -4.35 4.06 -4.20
N THR A 138 -4.75 2.85 -3.80
CA THR A 138 -4.76 1.69 -4.69
C THR A 138 -5.71 1.89 -5.86
N VAL A 139 -6.92 2.45 -5.63
CA VAL A 139 -7.90 2.75 -6.69
C VAL A 139 -7.39 3.83 -7.65
N VAL A 140 -6.82 4.93 -7.15
CA VAL A 140 -6.30 5.99 -8.03
C VAL A 140 -5.13 5.47 -8.87
N LEU A 141 -4.29 4.63 -8.28
CA LEU A 141 -3.16 4.04 -8.97
C LEU A 141 -3.60 2.99 -10.00
N THR A 142 -4.60 2.15 -9.72
CA THR A 142 -5.13 1.21 -10.72
C THR A 142 -5.69 1.95 -11.94
N ILE A 143 -6.41 3.05 -11.72
CA ILE A 143 -6.93 3.91 -12.78
C ILE A 143 -5.79 4.54 -13.58
N SER A 144 -4.73 5.03 -12.91
CA SER A 144 -3.59 5.63 -13.59
C SER A 144 -2.82 4.61 -14.44
N LEU A 145 -2.62 3.40 -13.94
CA LEU A 145 -2.03 2.29 -14.71
C LEU A 145 -2.90 1.87 -15.88
N PHE A 146 -4.22 1.84 -15.72
CA PHE A 146 -5.16 1.52 -16.80
C PHE A 146 -5.12 2.56 -17.92
N ILE A 147 -4.93 3.84 -17.57
CA ILE A 147 -4.73 4.90 -18.56
C ILE A 147 -3.36 4.74 -19.23
N ALA A 148 -2.31 4.49 -18.44
CA ALA A 148 -0.95 4.30 -18.94
C ALA A 148 -0.82 3.12 -19.90
N SER A 149 -1.48 1.99 -19.62
CA SER A 149 -1.48 0.80 -20.48
C SER A 149 -2.14 1.04 -21.84
N LYS A 150 -3.01 2.04 -21.97
CA LYS A 150 -3.62 2.40 -23.26
C LYS A 150 -2.83 3.45 -24.04
N LEU A 151 -2.10 4.31 -23.34
CA LEU A 151 -1.38 5.43 -23.95
C LEU A 151 0.06 5.09 -24.30
N LEU A 152 0.81 4.51 -23.35
CA LEU A 152 2.26 4.33 -23.46
C LEU A 152 2.70 3.31 -24.51
N PRO A 153 1.97 2.20 -24.78
CA PRO A 153 2.37 1.26 -25.82
C PRO A 153 2.48 1.88 -27.23
N ARG A 154 1.76 2.98 -27.50
CA ARG A 154 1.88 3.73 -28.77
C ARG A 154 3.23 4.40 -28.98
N HIS A 155 3.97 4.58 -27.89
CA HIS A 155 5.30 5.19 -27.88
C HIS A 155 6.42 4.15 -27.75
N MET A 156 6.09 2.87 -27.65
CA MET A 156 7.08 1.78 -27.65
C MET A 156 7.54 1.47 -29.07
N LEU A 157 8.84 1.27 -29.24
CA LEU A 157 9.42 0.77 -30.49
C LEU A 157 9.24 -0.75 -30.60
N GLY A 158 9.25 -1.27 -31.83
CA GLY A 158 9.12 -2.71 -32.12
C GLY A 158 7.68 -3.19 -32.35
N ASN A 159 7.51 -4.51 -32.46
CA ASN A 159 6.20 -5.14 -32.64
C ASN A 159 5.46 -5.26 -31.30
N VAL A 160 4.67 -4.23 -30.99
CA VAL A 160 3.89 -4.15 -29.76
C VAL A 160 2.60 -4.96 -29.86
N THR A 161 2.49 -5.99 -29.02
CA THR A 161 1.26 -6.75 -28.78
C THR A 161 0.56 -6.26 -27.53
N ASN A 162 -0.77 -6.29 -27.58
CA ASN A 162 -1.63 -5.95 -26.45
C ASN A 162 -2.28 -7.23 -25.93
N TYR A 163 -1.90 -7.66 -24.73
CA TYR A 163 -2.49 -8.83 -24.06
C TYR A 163 -3.66 -8.45 -23.14
N GLY A 164 -3.98 -7.17 -23.06
CA GLY A 164 -4.99 -6.62 -22.17
C GLY A 164 -4.43 -6.30 -20.79
N PHE A 165 -5.01 -5.26 -20.17
CA PHE A 165 -4.52 -4.68 -18.91
C PHE A 165 -4.26 -5.72 -17.82
N VAL A 166 -5.22 -6.62 -17.59
CA VAL A 166 -5.15 -7.62 -16.54
C VAL A 166 -3.95 -8.55 -16.73
N GLN A 167 -3.76 -9.09 -17.93
CA GLN A 167 -2.66 -10.01 -18.21
C GLN A 167 -1.30 -9.30 -18.16
N GLU A 168 -1.24 -8.04 -18.58
CA GLU A 168 -0.02 -7.22 -18.58
C GLU A 168 0.39 -6.79 -17.16
N THR A 169 -0.58 -6.58 -16.25
CA THR A 169 -0.30 -6.16 -14.87
C THR A 169 -0.17 -7.31 -13.88
N ILE A 170 -0.87 -8.44 -14.07
CA ILE A 170 -0.92 -9.54 -13.07
C ILE A 170 0.47 -10.04 -12.72
N TYR A 171 1.39 -10.17 -13.69
CA TYR A 171 2.70 -10.74 -13.41
C TYR A 171 3.59 -9.81 -12.58
N GLU A 172 3.51 -8.51 -12.81
CA GLU A 172 4.36 -7.52 -12.13
C GLU A 172 3.73 -6.99 -10.84
N LEU A 173 2.41 -7.07 -10.71
CA LEU A 173 1.66 -6.55 -9.56
C LEU A 173 0.84 -7.63 -8.86
N LYS A 174 1.24 -8.90 -8.95
CA LYS A 174 0.48 -10.04 -8.40
C LYS A 174 0.19 -9.88 -6.91
N MET A 175 1.17 -9.38 -6.14
CA MET A 175 1.07 -9.15 -4.71
C MET A 175 0.36 -7.82 -4.35
N LEU A 176 0.00 -7.01 -5.35
CA LEU A 176 -0.35 -5.60 -5.20
C LEU A 176 -1.66 -5.18 -5.87
N LEU A 177 -2.25 -6.05 -6.67
CA LEU A 177 -3.57 -5.85 -7.24
C LEU A 177 -4.39 -7.12 -7.04
N PRO A 178 -5.57 -7.03 -6.40
CA PRO A 178 -6.43 -8.19 -6.27
C PRO A 178 -6.93 -8.60 -7.65
N TYR A 179 -6.46 -9.75 -8.14
CA TYR A 179 -6.93 -10.35 -9.38
C TYR A 179 -8.03 -11.40 -9.17
N SER A 180 -8.26 -11.81 -7.92
CA SER A 180 -9.37 -12.67 -7.51
C SER A 180 -10.12 -12.07 -6.33
N PHE A 181 -11.38 -12.47 -6.19
CA PHE A 181 -12.21 -12.06 -5.05
C PHE A 181 -11.66 -12.60 -3.72
N GLU A 182 -11.09 -13.80 -3.73
CA GLU A 182 -10.44 -14.40 -2.56
C GLU A 182 -9.27 -13.56 -2.06
N ILE A 183 -8.35 -13.18 -2.96
CA ILE A 183 -7.18 -12.35 -2.62
C ILE A 183 -7.61 -10.97 -2.13
N LEU A 184 -8.66 -10.40 -2.72
CA LEU A 184 -9.25 -9.16 -2.23
C LEU A 184 -9.68 -9.28 -0.76
N PHE A 185 -10.33 -10.39 -0.38
CA PHE A 185 -10.76 -10.58 1.00
C PHE A 185 -9.59 -10.88 1.94
N VAL A 186 -8.72 -11.81 1.56
CA VAL A 186 -7.63 -12.30 2.42
C VAL A 186 -6.58 -11.21 2.64
N GLU A 187 -6.03 -10.67 1.56
CA GLU A 187 -4.88 -9.75 1.62
C GLU A 187 -5.33 -8.30 1.81
N TYR A 188 -6.29 -7.84 1.00
CA TYR A 188 -6.67 -6.41 1.00
C TYR A 188 -7.55 -6.01 2.17
N ILE A 189 -8.42 -6.91 2.64
CA ILE A 189 -9.31 -6.62 3.76
C ILE A 189 -8.69 -7.13 5.06
N PHE A 190 -8.52 -8.46 5.20
CA PHE A 190 -8.17 -9.05 6.48
C PHE A 190 -6.73 -8.74 6.91
N LEU A 191 -5.75 -9.08 6.07
CA LEU A 191 -4.33 -8.83 6.37
C LEU A 191 -4.05 -7.34 6.60
N LEU A 192 -4.57 -6.47 5.73
CA LEU A 192 -4.35 -5.03 5.83
C LEU A 192 -4.94 -4.43 7.11
N ILE A 193 -6.19 -4.78 7.44
CA ILE A 193 -6.82 -4.32 8.70
C ILE A 193 -6.06 -4.85 9.90
N GLY A 194 -5.65 -6.13 9.87
CA GLY A 194 -4.81 -6.75 10.91
C GLY A 194 -3.51 -5.99 11.11
N PHE A 195 -2.76 -5.73 10.04
CA PHE A 195 -1.48 -5.02 10.09
C PHE A 195 -1.64 -3.59 10.61
N VAL A 196 -2.61 -2.83 10.10
CA VAL A 196 -2.89 -1.46 10.58
C VAL A 196 -3.28 -1.48 12.06
N SER A 197 -4.02 -2.49 12.52
CA SER A 197 -4.41 -2.63 13.92
C SER A 197 -3.21 -2.81 14.86
N VAL A 198 -2.21 -3.59 14.43
CA VAL A 198 -0.92 -3.83 15.13
C VAL A 198 -0.07 -2.57 15.17
N VAL A 199 0.00 -1.82 14.06
CA VAL A 199 0.69 -0.52 14.04
C VAL A 199 0.05 0.47 15.02
N PHE A 200 -1.28 0.52 15.05
CA PHE A 200 -2.01 1.43 15.94
C PHE A 200 -1.84 1.08 17.41
N THR A 201 -1.90 -0.20 17.77
CA THR A 201 -1.63 -0.62 19.15
C THR A 201 -0.21 -0.31 19.57
N SER A 202 0.76 -0.56 18.68
CA SER A 202 2.15 -0.22 18.95
C SER A 202 2.31 1.28 19.25
N ILE A 203 1.70 2.16 18.44
CA ILE A 203 1.71 3.61 18.67
C ILE A 203 1.09 3.97 20.03
N LEU A 204 -0.04 3.35 20.38
CA LEU A 204 -0.70 3.59 21.67
C LEU A 204 0.16 3.13 22.85
N ILE A 205 0.79 1.94 22.75
CA ILE A 205 1.72 1.43 23.76
C ILE A 205 2.87 2.41 23.98
N ASN A 206 3.45 2.92 22.89
CA ASN A 206 4.53 3.90 22.94
C ASN A 206 4.12 5.16 23.71
N LYS A 207 2.85 5.58 23.57
CA LYS A 207 2.33 6.80 24.21
C LYS A 207 1.77 6.59 25.62
N SER A 208 1.40 5.36 26.00
CA SER A 208 0.80 5.09 27.31
C SER A 208 1.80 4.72 28.42
N ILE A 209 2.99 4.20 28.08
CA ILE A 209 3.98 3.72 29.07
C ILE A 209 5.08 4.77 29.25
N TYR A 210 5.55 4.99 30.48
CA TYR A 210 6.29 6.22 30.82
C TYR A 210 7.81 6.22 30.54
N LYS A 211 8.48 5.06 30.52
CA LYS A 211 9.96 5.02 30.46
C LYS A 211 10.59 3.97 29.53
N VAL A 212 9.86 2.90 29.18
CA VAL A 212 10.34 1.82 28.30
C VAL A 212 9.39 1.60 27.11
N SER A 213 8.46 2.53 26.89
CA SER A 213 7.35 2.39 25.95
C SER A 213 7.78 2.25 24.50
N THR A 214 8.78 3.02 24.08
CA THR A 214 9.35 2.94 22.74
C THR A 214 9.93 1.56 22.47
N LEU A 215 10.65 1.01 23.44
CA LEU A 215 11.30 -0.30 23.32
C LEU A 215 10.26 -1.42 23.28
N ILE A 216 9.22 -1.36 24.13
CA ILE A 216 8.11 -2.32 24.15
C ILE A 216 7.29 -2.24 22.87
N SER A 217 6.98 -1.04 22.39
CA SER A 217 6.25 -0.80 21.14
C SER A 217 7.01 -1.36 19.93
N PHE A 218 8.32 -1.12 19.88
CA PHE A 218 9.17 -1.66 18.82
C PHE A 218 9.25 -3.19 18.89
N LEU A 219 9.48 -3.77 20.07
CA LEU A 219 9.50 -5.23 20.26
C LEU A 219 8.17 -5.87 19.87
N PHE A 220 7.04 -5.26 20.22
CA PHE A 220 5.71 -5.74 19.81
C PHE A 220 5.57 -5.80 18.29
N LEU A 221 5.98 -4.74 17.57
CA LEU A 221 5.96 -4.74 16.11
C LEU A 221 6.86 -5.82 15.49
N VAL A 222 8.09 -5.94 15.99
CA VAL A 222 9.06 -6.92 15.49
C VAL A 222 8.57 -8.34 15.72
N ILE A 223 8.02 -8.63 16.90
CA ILE A 223 7.49 -9.96 17.23
C ILE A 223 6.32 -10.31 16.31
N GLU A 224 5.36 -9.41 16.09
CA GLU A 224 4.22 -9.66 15.19
C GLU A 224 4.69 -9.94 13.75
N ILE A 225 5.65 -9.16 13.24
CA ILE A 225 6.20 -9.37 11.89
C ILE A 225 6.91 -10.72 11.80
N LEU A 226 7.74 -11.09 12.80
CA LEU A 226 8.44 -12.37 12.82
C LEU A 226 7.48 -13.55 12.90
N VAL A 227 6.46 -13.46 13.76
CA VAL A 227 5.43 -14.52 13.89
C VAL A 227 4.72 -14.72 12.55
N PHE A 228 4.37 -13.64 11.85
CA PHE A 228 3.72 -13.73 10.55
C PHE A 228 4.60 -14.42 9.49
N ILE A 229 5.87 -13.98 9.35
CA ILE A 229 6.81 -14.55 8.37
C ILE A 229 7.06 -16.03 8.66
N ILE A 230 7.36 -16.38 9.91
CA ILE A 230 7.64 -17.77 10.31
C ILE A 230 6.44 -18.66 10.01
N SER A 231 5.23 -18.18 10.29
CA SER A 231 4.01 -18.96 10.09
C SER A 231 3.75 -19.26 8.61
N ILE A 232 3.91 -18.26 7.73
CA ILE A 232 3.64 -18.43 6.30
C ILE A 232 4.73 -19.24 5.59
N GLU A 233 6.01 -18.97 5.88
CA GLU A 233 7.10 -19.60 5.11
C GLU A 233 7.45 -21.00 5.60
N PHE A 234 7.31 -21.30 6.89
CA PHE A 234 7.90 -22.52 7.48
C PHE A 234 6.90 -23.48 8.11
N ILE A 235 5.76 -23.00 8.59
CA ILE A 235 4.85 -23.83 9.40
C ILE A 235 3.66 -24.31 8.57
N ILE A 236 3.09 -23.43 7.73
CA ILE A 236 1.78 -23.64 7.15
C ILE A 236 1.91 -24.06 5.69
N PRO A 237 1.31 -25.18 5.28
CA PRO A 237 1.30 -25.57 3.87
C PRO A 237 0.62 -24.49 3.02
N TYR A 238 1.15 -24.25 1.82
CA TYR A 238 0.65 -23.21 0.90
C TYR A 238 -0.87 -23.29 0.66
N GLU A 239 -1.46 -24.49 0.64
CA GLU A 239 -2.91 -24.68 0.46
C GLU A 239 -3.76 -24.07 1.60
N TYR A 240 -3.19 -23.86 2.78
CA TYR A 240 -3.89 -23.32 3.95
C TYR A 240 -3.43 -21.89 4.32
N SER A 241 -2.57 -21.26 3.51
CA SER A 241 -2.03 -19.92 3.79
C SER A 241 -3.11 -18.86 3.95
N ASP A 242 -4.16 -18.95 3.13
CA ASP A 242 -5.20 -17.94 3.05
C ASP A 242 -6.12 -18.00 4.27
N VAL A 243 -6.53 -19.22 4.64
CA VAL A 243 -7.32 -19.47 5.87
C VAL A 243 -6.56 -19.03 7.10
N PHE A 244 -5.26 -19.35 7.18
CA PHE A 244 -4.42 -18.88 8.27
C PHE A 244 -4.34 -17.36 8.33
N THR A 245 -4.12 -16.71 7.19
CA THR A 245 -4.02 -15.24 7.12
C THR A 245 -5.28 -14.57 7.65
N VAL A 246 -6.46 -15.09 7.30
CA VAL A 246 -7.76 -14.60 7.83
C VAL A 246 -7.88 -14.85 9.33
N LEU A 247 -7.54 -16.04 9.82
CA LEU A 247 -7.62 -16.35 11.25
C LEU A 247 -6.65 -15.49 12.07
N TYR A 248 -5.38 -15.44 11.67
CA TYR A 248 -4.35 -14.65 12.32
C TYR A 248 -4.71 -13.17 12.37
N SER A 249 -5.12 -12.58 11.24
CA SER A 249 -5.55 -11.19 11.20
C SER A 249 -6.79 -10.92 12.05
N SER A 250 -7.80 -11.81 12.04
CA SER A 250 -9.00 -11.65 12.87
C SER A 250 -8.69 -11.67 14.38
N ILE A 251 -7.81 -12.58 14.81
CA ILE A 251 -7.31 -12.64 16.20
C ILE A 251 -6.57 -11.35 16.53
N ASN A 252 -5.68 -10.88 15.64
CA ASN A 252 -4.93 -9.65 15.84
C ASN A 252 -5.83 -8.43 15.94
N ILE A 253 -6.85 -8.30 15.09
CA ILE A 253 -7.84 -7.21 15.16
C ILE A 253 -8.54 -7.25 16.53
N PHE A 254 -8.97 -8.43 16.98
CA PHE A 254 -9.64 -8.59 18.25
C PHE A 254 -8.75 -8.22 19.43
N VAL A 255 -7.56 -8.82 19.53
CA VAL A 255 -6.58 -8.57 20.62
C VAL A 255 -6.14 -7.11 20.61
N CYS A 256 -5.83 -6.55 19.44
CA CYS A 256 -5.41 -5.16 19.32
C CYS A 256 -6.50 -4.17 19.72
N SER A 257 -7.76 -4.46 19.39
CA SER A 257 -8.89 -3.63 19.83
C SER A 257 -9.08 -3.64 21.34
N LEU A 258 -8.88 -4.80 22.01
CA LEU A 258 -8.96 -4.93 23.46
C LEU A 258 -7.84 -4.18 24.16
N ILE A 259 -6.60 -4.33 23.71
CA ILE A 259 -5.43 -3.62 24.23
C ILE A 259 -5.64 -2.11 24.06
N SER A 260 -5.98 -1.67 22.84
CA SER A 260 -6.22 -0.25 22.55
C SER A 260 -7.32 0.36 23.43
N ASN A 261 -8.41 -0.38 23.67
CA ASN A 261 -9.49 0.08 24.54
C ASN A 261 -9.03 0.24 26.01
N LYS A 262 -8.17 -0.66 26.51
CA LYS A 262 -7.58 -0.52 27.85
C LYS A 262 -6.64 0.68 27.92
N LEU A 263 -5.73 0.83 26.95
CA LEU A 263 -4.77 1.93 26.91
C LEU A 263 -5.43 3.30 26.81
N LEU A 264 -6.49 3.41 26.00
CA LEU A 264 -7.25 4.66 25.86
C LEU A 264 -8.03 5.06 27.11
N LYS A 265 -8.34 4.11 28.01
CA LYS A 265 -9.00 4.39 29.31
C LYS A 265 -8.02 4.79 30.40
N GLN A 266 -6.77 4.36 30.31
CA GLN A 266 -5.71 4.80 31.21
C GLN A 266 -5.37 6.27 30.93
N LYS A 267 -4.90 7.01 31.95
CA LYS A 267 -4.43 8.39 31.77
C LYS A 267 -3.27 8.37 30.78
N ILE A 268 -3.45 9.01 29.63
CA ILE A 268 -2.36 9.26 28.68
C ILE A 268 -1.77 10.60 29.09
N ASP A 269 -0.54 10.58 29.59
CA ASP A 269 0.18 11.82 29.88
C ASP A 269 0.76 12.40 28.59
N PHE A 270 0.62 13.72 28.46
CA PHE A 270 0.98 14.51 27.28
C PHE A 270 2.44 14.96 27.33
#